data_AF-A0A9D6NN52-F1
#
_entry.id   AF-A0A9D6NN52-F1
#
_cell.length_a   1.000
_cell.length_b   1.000
_cell.length_c   1.000
_cell.angle_alpha   90.00
_cell.angle_beta   90.00
_cell.angle_gamma   90.00
#
_symmetry.space_group_name_H-M   'P 1'
#
loop_
_entity.id
_entity.type
_entity.pdbx_description
1 polymer ?
#
loop_
_entity_poly.entity_id
_entity_poly.type
_entity_poly.pdbx_seq_one_letter_code
_entity_poly.pdbx_strand_id
1 'polypeptide(L)' 'MEPAILAVIHTFGRDLKFNPHVHILVSEGGLDEDGRWRRVNWLPVVTP' A
#
# COMPACT_ATOMS: atom_id res chain seq x y z
N MET A 1 -10.19 4.12 12.03
CA MET A 1 -8.79 3.88 11.63
C MET A 1 -8.67 4.15 10.15
N GLU A 2 -7.85 5.11 9.78
CA GLU A 2 -7.55 5.51 8.40
C GLU A 2 -6.19 4.93 7.98
N PRO A 3 -6.13 4.00 7.01
CA PRO A 3 -4.88 3.36 6.61
C PRO A 3 -3.98 4.34 5.84
N ALA A 4 -2.67 4.27 6.05
CA ALA A 4 -1.73 4.99 5.18
C ALA A 4 -1.40 4.13 3.94
N ILE A 5 -1.71 4.67 2.76
CA ILE A 5 -1.55 4.01 1.46
C ILE A 5 -0.82 4.96 0.50
N LEU A 6 0.16 4.44 -0.23
CA LEU A 6 0.81 5.12 -1.35
C LEU A 6 0.58 4.31 -2.63
N ALA A 7 -0.03 4.94 -3.65
CA ALA A 7 -0.30 4.31 -4.94
C ALA A 7 0.47 5.02 -6.06
N VAL A 8 1.09 4.25 -6.94
CA VAL A 8 1.85 4.74 -8.09
C VAL A 8 1.45 3.94 -9.33
N ILE A 9 1.14 4.64 -10.42
CA ILE A 9 0.92 4.01 -11.72
C ILE A 9 2.23 3.97 -12.50
N HIS A 10 2.58 2.80 -13.02
CA HIS A 10 3.65 2.60 -13.98
C HIS A 10 3.03 2.22 -15.32
N THR A 11 3.31 3.00 -16.36
CA THR A 11 2.76 2.77 -17.70
C THR A 11 3.57 1.75 -18.50
N PHE A 12 4.88 1.64 -18.24
CA PHE A 12 5.81 0.82 -19.00
C PHE A 12 6.53 -0.20 -18.11
N GLY A 13 6.82 -1.38 -18.68
CA GLY A 13 7.65 -2.40 -18.04
C GLY A 13 9.14 -2.10 -18.10
N ARG A 14 9.97 -3.01 -17.57
CA ARG A 14 11.44 -2.89 -17.57
C ARG A 14 12.03 -2.71 -18.97
N ASP A 15 11.44 -3.34 -19.98
CA ASP A 15 11.87 -3.27 -21.39
C ASP A 15 11.16 -2.14 -22.18
N LEU A 16 10.53 -1.19 -21.48
CA LEU A 16 9.79 -0.04 -22.03
C LEU A 16 8.58 -0.42 -22.92
N LYS A 17 8.18 -1.69 -22.93
CA LYS A 17 6.92 -2.10 -23.57
C LYS A 17 5.74 -1.64 -22.72
N PHE A 18 4.64 -1.32 -23.40
CA PHE A 18 3.38 -0.95 -22.76
C PHE A 18 2.90 -2.07 -21.84
N ASN A 19 2.85 -1.80 -20.55
CA ASN A 19 2.45 -2.74 -19.51
C ASN A 19 1.94 -1.94 -18.30
N PRO A 20 0.75 -1.33 -18.39
CA PRO A 20 0.22 -0.48 -17.32
C PRO A 20 -0.08 -1.32 -16.08
N HIS A 21 0.53 -0.97 -14.95
CA HIS A 21 0.31 -1.62 -13.66
C HIS A 21 0.36 -0.60 -12.53
N VAL A 22 -0.28 -0.91 -11.41
CA VAL A 22 -0.31 -0.06 -10.22
C VAL A 22 0.50 -0.73 -9.12
N HIS A 23 1.46 -0.01 -8.56
CA HIS A 23 2.10 -0.37 -7.30
C HIS A 23 1.35 0.28 -6.16
N ILE A 24 0.94 -0.53 -5.19
CA ILE A 24 0.28 -0.05 -3.97
C ILE A 24 1.14 -0.50 -2.78
N LEU A 25 1.55 0.48 -1.98
CA LEU A 25 2.20 0.26 -0.70
C LEU A 25 1.17 0.55 0.39
N VAL A 26 0.87 -0.46 1.19
CA VAL A 26 -0.02 -0.35 2.34
C VAL A 26 0.84 -0.42 3.58
N SER A 27 0.79 0.61 4.41
CA SER A 27 1.47 0.59 5.71
C SER A 27 0.82 -0.43 6.65
N GLU A 28 1.59 -0.98 7.58
CA GLU A 28 1.04 -1.89 8.62
C GLU A 28 0.28 -1.13 9.73
N GLY A 29 -0.45 -0.08 9.37
CA GLY A 29 -1.12 0.77 10.33
C GLY A 29 -1.88 1.94 9.72
N GLY A 30 -2.37 2.80 10.60
CA GLY A 30 -3.18 3.95 10.23
C GLY A 30 -3.43 4.86 11.42
N LEU A 31 -4.07 6.00 11.18
CA LEU A 31 -4.47 6.93 12.23
C LEU A 31 -5.83 6.56 12.81
N ASP A 32 -6.02 6.69 14.12
CA ASP A 32 -7.34 6.64 14.75
C ASP A 32 -8.04 8.02 14.71
N GLU A 33 -9.23 8.10 15.29
CA GLU A 33 -10.05 9.32 15.31
C GLU A 33 -9.38 10.47 16.07
N ASP A 34 -8.44 10.16 16.98
CA ASP A 34 -7.64 11.14 17.71
C ASP A 34 -6.32 11.48 17.00
N GLY A 35 -6.12 10.97 15.77
CA GLY A 35 -4.89 11.16 15.00
C GLY A 35 -3.68 10.40 15.53
N ARG A 36 -3.88 9.37 16.37
CA ARG A 36 -2.78 8.53 16.86
C ARG A 36 -2.54 7.34 15.95
N TRP A 37 -1.28 6.99 15.74
CA TRP A 37 -0.92 5.80 14.97
C TRP A 37 -1.34 4.52 15.68
N ARG A 38 -2.01 3.63 14.95
CA ARG A 38 -2.40 2.29 15.38
C ARG A 38 -1.84 1.27 14.40
N ARG A 39 -1.15 0.27 14.93
CA ARG A 39 -0.64 -0.85 14.14
C ARG A 39 -1.77 -1.81 13.79
N VAL A 40 -1.79 -2.28 12.55
CA VAL A 40 -2.62 -3.40 12.13
C VAL A 40 -1.88 -4.69 12.46
N ASN A 41 -2.51 -5.55 13.27
CA ASN A 41 -1.88 -6.79 13.76
C ASN A 41 -2.01 -7.96 12.78
N TRP A 42 -2.77 -7.80 11.70
CA TRP A 42 -2.98 -8.83 10.71
C TRP A 42 -3.20 -8.22 9.32
N LEU A 43 -2.32 -8.55 8.38
CA LEU A 43 -2.50 -8.28 6.97
C LEU A 43 -2.65 -9.63 6.26
N PRO A 44 -3.74 -9.86 5.48
CA PRO A 44 -4.01 -11.15 4.82
C PRO A 44 -2.95 -11.61 3.81
N VAL A 45 -1.98 -10.76 3.49
CA VAL A 45 -0.95 -10.97 2.46
C VAL A 45 0.40 -11.37 3.07
N VAL A 46 0.58 -11.27 4.39
CA VAL A 46 1.84 -11.56 5.07
C VAL A 46 1.64 -12.72 6.06
N THR A 47 1.52 -13.93 5.52
CA THR A 47 1.80 -15.17 6.27
C THR A 47 2.93 -15.92 5.57
N PRO A 48 3.91 -16.46 6.32
CA PRO A 48 4.94 -17.34 5.75
C PRO A 48 4.36 -18.64 5.17
#